data_AF-A0A246RXQ9-F1
#
_entry.id   AF-A0A246RXQ9-F1
#
_cell.length_a   1.000
_cell.length_b   1.000
_cell.length_c   1.000
_cell.angle_alpha   90.00
_cell.angle_beta   90.00
_cell.angle_gamma   90.00
#
_symmetry.space_group_name_H-M   'P 1'
#
loop_
_entity.id
_entity.type
_entity.pdbx_description
1 polymer ?
#
loop_
_entity_poly.entity_id
_entity_poly.type
_entity_poly.pdbx_seq_one_letter_code
_entity_poly.pdbx_strand_id
1 'polypeptide(L)' 'MWLPHSYASCDQHAPDEHLLETIIEQGLKLAAGILWDLGEPKEQTFKPTTTTTHRTATKAE' A
#
# COMPACT_ATOMS: atom_id res chain seq x y z
N MET A 1 -6.32 -7.71 2.47
CA MET A 1 -5.83 -6.86 1.36
C MET A 1 -6.03 -7.65 0.08
N TRP A 2 -6.60 -7.05 -0.96
CA TRP A 2 -6.71 -7.67 -2.28
C TRP A 2 -5.73 -6.99 -3.24
N LEU A 3 -5.03 -7.77 -4.07
CA LEU A 3 -4.10 -7.28 -5.08
C LEU A 3 -4.75 -7.43 -6.47
N PRO A 4 -4.92 -6.35 -7.24
CA PRO A 4 -5.52 -6.44 -8.56
C PRO A 4 -4.62 -7.20 -9.53
N HIS A 5 -5.06 -8.40 -9.89
CA HIS A 5 -4.52 -9.20 -11.00
C HIS A 5 -5.64 -9.68 -11.94
N SER A 6 -6.82 -9.04 -11.86
CA SER A 6 -7.98 -9.27 -12.72
C SER A 6 -8.29 -8.03 -13.58
N TYR A 7 -9.24 -8.18 -14.49
CA TYR A 7 -9.74 -7.12 -15.37
C TYR A 7 -11.23 -7.35 -15.64
N ALA A 8 -11.93 -6.34 -16.16
CA ALA A 8 -13.40 -6.30 -16.22
C ALA A 8 -14.08 -7.41 -17.05
N SER A 9 -13.32 -8.15 -17.87
CA SER A 9 -13.84 -9.24 -18.73
C SER A 9 -13.09 -10.56 -18.52
N CYS A 10 -12.52 -10.75 -17.33
CA CYS A 10 -11.86 -12.00 -16.95
C CYS A 10 -12.83 -13.17 -16.79
N ASP A 11 -14.15 -12.90 -16.80
CA ASP A 11 -15.23 -13.87 -16.58
C ASP A 11 -15.05 -14.69 -15.30
N GLN A 12 -14.62 -14.02 -14.22
CA GLN A 12 -14.40 -14.69 -12.94
C GLN A 12 -15.69 -15.36 -12.44
N HIS A 13 -15.59 -16.66 -12.13
CA HIS A 13 -16.74 -17.48 -11.74
C HIS A 13 -17.82 -17.65 -12.83
N ALA A 14 -17.43 -17.59 -14.11
CA ALA A 14 -18.29 -17.86 -15.26
C ALA A 14 -17.55 -18.73 -16.32
N PRO A 15 -18.25 -19.31 -17.32
CA PRO A 15 -17.61 -19.99 -18.44
C PRO A 15 -16.66 -19.07 -19.22
N ASP A 16 -15.64 -19.66 -19.86
CA ASP A 16 -14.54 -18.93 -20.52
C ASP A 16 -13.75 -17.99 -19.58
N GLU A 17 -13.67 -18.30 -18.28
CA GLU A 17 -12.76 -17.61 -17.36
C GLU A 17 -11.32 -17.64 -17.89
N HIS A 18 -10.73 -16.45 -18.06
CA HIS A 18 -9.42 -16.30 -18.68
C HIS A 18 -8.66 -15.09 -18.15
N LEU A 19 -7.33 -15.19 -18.16
CA LEU A 19 -6.43 -14.10 -17.76
C LEU A 19 -5.61 -13.63 -18.96
N LEU A 20 -5.40 -12.31 -19.03
CA LEU A 20 -4.43 -11.73 -19.95
C LEU A 20 -3.03 -11.90 -19.39
N GLU A 21 -2.14 -12.51 -20.19
CA GLU A 21 -0.75 -12.76 -19.79
C GLU A 21 -0.05 -11.49 -19.30
N THR A 22 -0.22 -10.38 -20.02
CA THR A 22 0.38 -9.10 -19.66
C THR A 22 -0.10 -8.59 -18.30
N ILE A 23 -1.38 -8.81 -17.95
CA ILE A 23 -1.95 -8.35 -16.68
C ILE A 23 -1.44 -9.20 -15.52
N ILE A 24 -1.43 -10.53 -15.67
CA ILE A 24 -0.95 -11.41 -14.61
C ILE A 24 0.55 -11.23 -14.37
N GLU A 25 1.35 -10.98 -15.41
CA GLU A 25 2.79 -10.69 -15.26
C GLU A 25 3.03 -9.44 -14.40
N GLN A 26 2.30 -8.35 -14.65
CA GLN A 26 2.41 -7.13 -13.84
C GLN A 26 1.94 -7.36 -12.41
N GLY A 27 0.81 -8.05 -12.23
CA GLY A 27 0.26 -8.37 -10.92
C GLY A 27 1.22 -9.21 -10.08
N LEU A 28 1.87 -10.21 -10.68
CA LEU A 28 2.84 -11.07 -10.00
C LEU A 28 4.09 -10.30 -9.57
N LYS A 29 4.63 -9.42 -10.42
CA LYS A 29 5.77 -8.57 -10.06
C LYS A 29 5.45 -7.67 -8.86
N LEU A 30 4.26 -7.06 -8.85
CA LEU A 30 3.79 -6.23 -7.74
C LEU A 30 3.60 -7.04 -6.46
N ALA A 31 2.92 -8.19 -6.54
CA ALA A 31 2.69 -9.06 -5.39
C ALA A 31 4.03 -9.53 -4.78
N ALA A 32 4.98 -9.92 -5.61
CA ALA A 32 6.31 -10.32 -5.17
C ALA A 32 7.05 -9.18 -4.46
N GLY A 33 7.07 -7.97 -5.04
CA GLY A 33 7.72 -6.81 -4.43
C GLY A 33 7.09 -6.42 -3.09
N ILE A 34 5.77 -6.43 -3.00
CA ILE A 34 5.05 -6.11 -1.76
C ILE A 34 5.35 -7.16 -0.68
N LEU A 35 5.28 -8.44 -1.01
CA LEU A 35 5.59 -9.51 -0.05
C LEU A 35 7.04 -9.46 0.41
N TRP A 36 7.96 -9.13 -0.49
CA TRP A 36 9.37 -8.92 -0.16
C TRP A 36 9.54 -7.78 0.84
N ASP A 37 9.02 -6.60 0.51
CA ASP A 37 9.11 -5.40 1.36
C ASP A 37 8.43 -5.55 2.73
N LEU A 38 7.45 -6.43 2.85
CA LEU A 38 6.79 -6.74 4.12
C LEU A 38 7.59 -7.73 4.96
N GLY A 39 8.35 -8.63 4.33
CA GLY A 39 9.24 -9.57 5.03
C GLY A 39 10.53 -8.91 5.53
N GLU A 40 10.94 -7.80 4.90
CA GLU A 40 12.12 -7.05 5.32
C GLU A 40 11.83 -6.21 6.59
N PRO A 41 12.70 -6.28 7.62
CA PRO A 41 12.61 -5.40 8.77
C PRO A 41 12.77 -3.95 8.33
N LYS A 42 11.68 -3.18 8.37
CA LYS A 42 11.76 -1.73 8.21
C LYS A 42 12.16 -1.11 9.54
N GLU A 43 13.18 -0.24 9.54
CA GLU A 43 13.36 0.73 10.62
C GLU A 43 12.14 1.66 10.62
N GLN A 44 11.07 1.23 11.29
CA GLN A 44 9.93 2.08 11.58
C GLN A 44 10.29 2.94 12.78
N THR A 45 11.20 3.90 12.58
CA THR A 45 11.37 4.95 13.58
C THR A 45 10.14 5.86 13.48
N PHE A 46 9.17 5.66 14.36
CA PHE A 46 8.17 6.68 14.63
C PHE A 46 8.93 7.94 15.03
N LYS A 47 8.94 8.96 14.16
CA LYS A 47 9.48 10.27 14.51
C LYS A 47 8.36 11.02 15.24
N PRO A 48 8.42 11.18 16.58
CA PRO A 48 7.44 11.99 17.26
C PRO A 48 7.53 13.40 16.68
N THR A 49 6.43 13.88 16.10
CA THR A 49 6.28 15.29 15.72
C THR A 49 6.54 16.10 16.98
N THR A 50 7.67 16.81 17.00
CA THR A 50 7.96 17.73 18.09
C THR A 50 6.99 18.89 17.94
N THR A 51 5.87 18.84 18.66
CA THR A 51 4.93 19.96 18.77
C THR A 51 5.67 21.09 19.47
N THR A 52 6.25 22.01 18.70
CA THR A 52 6.76 23.27 19.23
C THR A 52 5.57 24.12 19.65
N THR A 53 5.17 23.98 20.91
CA THR A 53 4.19 24.86 21.55
C THR A 53 4.80 26.25 21.68
N HIS A 54 4.47 27.16 20.75
CA HIS A 54 4.68 28.58 20.95
C HIS A 54 3.66 29.09 21.98
N ARG A 55 4.02 29.04 23.27
CA ARG A 55 3.26 29.70 24.33
C ARG A 55 3.51 31.21 24.23
N THR A 56 2.61 31.95 23.61
CA THR A 56 2.57 33.41 23.75
C THR A 56 2.19 33.74 25.19
N ALA A 57 3.14 34.27 25.95
CA ALA A 57 2.88 34.80 27.28
C ALA A 57 1.97 36.03 27.15
N THR A 58 0.70 35.89 27.51
CA THR A 58 -0.15 37.05 27.80
C THR A 58 0.28 37.61 29.14
N LYS A 59 0.79 38.83 29.10
CA LYS A 59 1.13 39.66 30.26
C LYS A 59 -0.13 39.90 31.09
N ALA A 60 -0.05 39.62 32.38
CA ALA A 60 -1.07 39.96 33.36
C ALA A 60 -1.16 41.49 33.54
N GLU A 61 -2.38 42.00 33.57
CA GLU A 61 -2.78 43.26 34.23
C GLU A 61 -3.65 42.90 35.43
#